data_AF-J9F136-F1
#
_entry.id   AF-J9F136-F1
#
_cell.length_a   1.000
_cell.length_b   1.000
_cell.length_c   1.000
_cell.angle_alpha   90.00
_cell.angle_beta   90.00
_cell.angle_gamma   90.00
#
_symmetry.space_group_name_H-M   'P 1'
#
loop_
_entity.id
_entity.type
_entity.pdbx_description
1 polymer ?
#
loop_
_entity_poly.entity_id
_entity_poly.type
_entity_poly.pdbx_seq_one_letter_code
_entity_poly.pdbx_strand_id
1 'polypeptide(L)'
;MTLPRQFLSRCPSCLTNFVQLWCDFTCSPNQANFVRVIASTDDLHLVENKTQYVTEVAYYVRESYADGLFQSCKDVRAIGTDYALSFMCGVSITECDISRWFTFLGTYNEDIGVPFHITFIPTPSLPEDQSNVLNSTALDIRPPTTRVLLCSEAAYPNGPSCSCQDCPQSCVAESPFPFIVQEECQVASFDCMLILSLFGFGGLCFAVLFFAMMYHSLKRNQDGGDLSDFKPAGGTLDDADLGAIDTLGSWIESQLELVCAHYGQLCVKHPLAVFAFGTLIAVLCSSGMLFVRFTTDPVELWSSRTSRARGEKYFFDSEFGPFYRMEQLIMYPRDQSFWLHENQSDLFELGFYGPALRKAFLQDVLS
;
A
#
# COMPACT_ATOMS: atom_id res chain seq x y z
N MET A 1 -17.81 -30.53 17.27
CA MET A 1 -16.75 -29.49 17.44
C MET A 1 -15.94 -29.16 16.18
N THR A 2 -16.13 -29.84 15.04
CA THR A 2 -15.37 -29.55 13.80
C THR A 2 -15.69 -28.17 13.22
N LEU A 3 -16.98 -27.85 13.06
CA LEU A 3 -17.43 -26.58 12.49
C LEU A 3 -17.09 -25.37 13.37
N PRO A 4 -17.38 -25.33 14.69
CA PRO A 4 -16.92 -24.23 15.56
C PRO A 4 -15.42 -24.03 15.53
N ARG A 5 -14.63 -25.10 15.39
CA ARG A 5 -13.18 -25.00 15.27
C ARG A 5 -12.75 -24.30 13.98
N GLN A 6 -13.44 -24.49 12.86
CA GLN A 6 -13.13 -23.80 11.60
C GLN A 6 -13.36 -22.29 11.70
N PHE A 7 -14.42 -21.87 12.41
CA PHE A 7 -14.74 -20.45 12.58
C PHE A 7 -13.85 -19.79 13.64
N LEU A 8 -13.63 -20.43 14.78
CA LEU A 8 -12.94 -19.83 15.91
C LEU A 8 -11.41 -20.05 15.91
N SER A 9 -10.86 -20.90 15.02
CA SER A 9 -9.41 -21.19 15.03
C SER A 9 -8.50 -19.99 14.74
N ARG A 10 -9.03 -18.91 14.17
CA ARG A 10 -8.27 -17.67 13.93
C ARG A 10 -7.84 -16.99 15.23
N CYS A 11 -8.63 -17.14 16.30
CA CYS A 11 -8.31 -16.64 17.64
C CYS A 11 -8.18 -17.80 18.63
N PRO A 12 -6.95 -18.27 18.95
CA PRO A 12 -6.71 -19.41 19.82
C PRO A 12 -7.32 -19.28 21.22
N SER A 13 -7.37 -18.06 21.78
CA SER A 13 -7.90 -17.79 23.11
C SER A 13 -9.42 -17.96 23.16
N CYS A 14 -10.12 -17.45 22.15
CA CYS A 14 -11.56 -17.70 21.97
C CYS A 14 -11.86 -19.19 21.82
N LEU A 15 -11.16 -19.89 20.92
CA LEU A 15 -11.37 -21.32 20.71
C LEU A 15 -11.12 -22.12 21.99
N THR A 16 -10.08 -21.79 22.74
CA THR A 16 -9.76 -22.46 24.02
C THR A 16 -10.87 -22.25 25.04
N ASN A 17 -11.36 -21.01 25.21
CA ASN A 17 -12.50 -20.74 26.08
C ASN A 17 -13.74 -21.53 25.63
N PHE A 18 -14.04 -21.53 24.33
CA PHE A 18 -15.21 -22.24 23.79
C PHE A 18 -15.12 -23.75 24.03
N VAL A 19 -13.96 -24.37 23.75
CA VAL A 19 -13.74 -25.80 24.00
C VAL A 19 -13.85 -26.11 25.50
N GLN A 20 -13.31 -25.23 26.35
CA GLN A 20 -13.31 -25.42 27.79
C GLN A 20 -14.72 -25.39 28.40
N LEU A 21 -15.62 -24.54 27.89
CA LEU A 21 -17.06 -24.55 28.25
C LEU A 21 -17.65 -25.96 28.07
N TRP A 22 -17.37 -26.58 26.92
CA TRP A 22 -17.86 -27.92 26.63
C TRP A 22 -17.13 -29.00 27.41
N CYS A 23 -15.82 -28.90 27.63
CA CYS A 23 -15.08 -29.84 28.47
C CYS A 23 -15.62 -29.86 29.91
N ASP A 24 -15.91 -28.69 30.48
CA ASP A 24 -16.49 -28.58 31.81
C ASP A 24 -17.89 -29.19 31.85
N PHE A 25 -18.71 -28.91 30.83
CA PHE A 25 -20.05 -29.48 30.71
C PHE A 25 -20.05 -31.01 30.55
N THR A 26 -19.19 -31.58 29.71
CA THR A 26 -19.27 -33.01 29.33
C THR A 26 -18.48 -33.94 30.24
N CYS A 27 -17.28 -33.54 30.67
CA CYS A 27 -16.27 -34.47 31.22
C CYS A 27 -15.67 -34.03 32.56
N SER A 28 -16.16 -32.94 33.16
CA SER A 28 -15.63 -32.49 34.46
C SER A 28 -15.89 -33.52 35.55
N PRO A 29 -14.91 -33.83 36.42
CA PRO A 29 -15.12 -34.73 37.54
C PRO A 29 -16.13 -34.19 38.56
N ASN A 30 -16.37 -32.87 38.56
CA ASN A 30 -17.27 -32.18 39.47
C ASN A 30 -18.59 -31.75 38.78
N GLN A 31 -18.97 -32.40 37.68
CA GLN A 31 -20.15 -32.05 36.85
C GLN A 31 -21.44 -31.88 37.68
N ALA A 32 -21.64 -32.71 38.71
CA ALA A 32 -22.82 -32.67 39.57
C ALA A 32 -23.01 -31.35 40.35
N ASN A 33 -21.96 -30.53 40.47
CA ASN A 33 -22.02 -29.24 41.17
C ASN A 33 -22.70 -28.14 40.34
N PHE A 34 -22.74 -28.30 39.00
CA PHE A 34 -23.17 -27.23 38.09
C PHE A 34 -23.99 -27.70 36.89
N VAL A 35 -24.22 -29.01 36.72
CA VAL A 35 -25.19 -29.54 35.76
C VAL A 35 -26.34 -30.21 36.53
N ARG A 36 -27.58 -29.87 36.16
CA ARG A 36 -28.79 -30.49 36.71
C ARG A 36 -29.59 -31.12 35.59
N VAL A 37 -30.00 -32.37 35.78
CA VAL A 37 -30.93 -33.04 34.87
C VAL A 37 -32.33 -32.49 35.15
N ILE A 38 -32.97 -31.91 34.13
CA ILE A 38 -34.34 -31.39 34.21
C ILE A 38 -35.32 -32.49 33.80
N ALA A 39 -35.03 -33.18 32.70
CA ALA A 39 -35.86 -34.25 32.19
C ALA A 39 -35.02 -35.45 31.72
N SER A 40 -35.54 -36.63 31.98
CA SER A 40 -35.06 -37.90 31.44
C SER A 40 -36.24 -38.67 30.86
N THR A 41 -35.97 -39.47 29.83
CA THR A 41 -36.97 -40.32 29.18
C THR A 41 -36.52 -41.78 29.23
N ASP A 42 -37.49 -42.67 29.30
CA ASP A 42 -37.31 -44.12 29.28
C ASP A 42 -37.63 -44.65 27.88
N ASP A 43 -36.61 -44.98 27.08
CA ASP A 43 -36.82 -45.70 25.82
C ASP A 43 -36.80 -47.20 26.07
N LEU A 44 -38.00 -47.78 26.22
CA LEU A 44 -38.22 -49.21 26.45
C LEU A 44 -37.78 -50.10 25.26
N HIS A 45 -37.47 -49.52 24.10
CA HIS A 45 -37.27 -50.25 22.84
C HIS A 45 -35.86 -50.18 22.23
N LEU A 46 -34.98 -49.28 22.67
CA LEU A 46 -33.69 -49.03 22.01
C LEU A 46 -32.45 -49.41 22.85
N VAL A 47 -32.60 -49.63 24.16
CA VAL A 47 -31.47 -49.95 25.03
C VAL A 47 -31.71 -51.29 25.74
N GLU A 48 -30.85 -52.27 25.47
CA GLU A 48 -30.93 -53.65 26.01
C GLU A 48 -30.99 -53.73 27.56
N ASN A 49 -30.75 -52.62 28.27
CA ASN A 49 -30.64 -52.57 29.72
C ASN A 49 -31.57 -51.56 30.44
N LYS A 50 -32.64 -51.07 29.79
CA LYS A 50 -33.64 -50.14 30.40
C LYS A 50 -33.00 -48.93 31.11
N THR A 51 -32.01 -48.30 30.49
CA THR A 51 -31.34 -47.14 31.08
C THR A 51 -32.02 -45.86 30.63
N GLN A 52 -32.47 -45.05 31.60
CA GLN A 52 -32.92 -43.68 31.38
C GLN A 52 -31.87 -42.88 30.61
N TYR A 53 -32.31 -42.14 29.59
CA TYR A 53 -31.46 -41.18 28.89
C TYR A 53 -31.92 -39.76 29.20
N VAL A 54 -30.96 -38.84 29.24
CA VAL A 54 -31.21 -37.45 29.58
C VAL A 54 -31.67 -36.68 28.34
N THR A 55 -32.80 -35.99 28.45
CA THR A 55 -33.37 -35.19 27.34
C THR A 55 -33.21 -33.69 27.55
N GLU A 56 -33.12 -33.25 28.80
CA GLU A 56 -32.97 -31.83 29.13
C GLU A 56 -32.12 -31.63 30.38
N VAL A 57 -31.21 -30.65 30.32
CA VAL A 57 -30.36 -30.26 31.46
C VAL A 57 -30.29 -28.74 31.63
N ALA A 58 -30.13 -28.30 32.86
CA ALA A 58 -29.65 -26.95 33.19
C ALA A 58 -28.15 -26.98 33.44
N TYR A 59 -27.41 -26.11 32.76
CA TYR A 59 -25.98 -25.91 32.97
C TYR A 59 -25.72 -24.51 33.55
N TYR A 60 -25.24 -24.48 34.79
CA TYR A 60 -24.93 -23.25 35.51
C TYR A 60 -23.49 -22.82 35.21
N VAL A 61 -23.36 -21.65 34.57
CA VAL A 61 -22.08 -21.08 34.14
C VAL A 61 -21.84 -19.80 34.93
N ARG A 62 -20.58 -19.54 35.32
CA ARG A 62 -20.25 -18.28 35.98
C ARG A 62 -20.40 -17.11 35.01
N GLU A 63 -21.09 -16.06 35.43
CA GLU A 63 -21.36 -14.87 34.60
C GLU A 63 -20.06 -14.26 34.03
N SER A 64 -19.03 -14.09 34.87
CA SER A 64 -17.73 -13.59 34.42
C SER A 64 -17.03 -14.48 33.39
N TYR A 65 -17.30 -15.79 33.41
CA TYR A 65 -16.80 -16.72 32.40
C TYR A 65 -17.58 -16.57 31.09
N ALA A 66 -18.90 -16.47 31.16
CA ALA A 66 -19.77 -16.30 30.00
C ALA A 66 -19.48 -14.99 29.25
N ASP A 67 -19.35 -13.88 29.99
CA ASP A 67 -18.98 -12.58 29.42
C ASP A 67 -17.58 -12.60 28.81
N GLY A 68 -16.62 -13.18 29.52
CA GLY A 68 -15.25 -13.32 29.03
C GLY A 68 -15.15 -14.16 27.76
N LEU A 69 -15.90 -15.27 27.69
CA LEU A 69 -16.02 -16.10 26.50
C LEU A 69 -16.59 -15.29 25.33
N PHE A 70 -17.71 -14.59 25.53
CA PHE A 70 -18.32 -13.73 24.50
C PHE A 70 -17.36 -12.65 24.01
N GLN A 71 -16.75 -11.90 24.92
CA GLN A 71 -15.81 -10.82 24.58
C GLN A 71 -14.57 -11.34 23.84
N SER A 72 -14.09 -12.54 24.18
CA SER A 72 -12.95 -13.14 23.47
C SER A 72 -13.27 -13.52 22.01
N CYS A 73 -14.55 -13.75 21.69
CA CYS A 73 -15.00 -14.32 20.42
C CYS A 73 -15.77 -13.34 19.51
N LYS A 74 -16.33 -12.26 20.05
CA LYS A 74 -17.23 -11.34 19.33
C LYS A 74 -16.61 -10.71 18.07
N ASP A 75 -15.30 -10.44 18.10
CA ASP A 75 -14.58 -9.72 17.04
C ASP A 75 -13.89 -10.67 16.05
N VAL A 76 -14.00 -11.99 16.26
CA VAL A 76 -13.37 -13.00 15.40
C VAL A 76 -14.07 -13.01 14.05
N ARG A 77 -13.30 -12.86 12.96
CA ARG A 77 -13.84 -12.89 11.59
C ARG A 77 -14.03 -14.31 11.10
N ALA A 78 -15.12 -14.56 10.38
CA ALA A 78 -15.30 -15.79 9.61
C ALA A 78 -14.45 -15.76 8.32
N ILE A 79 -14.52 -16.82 7.53
CA ILE A 79 -14.01 -16.80 6.16
C ILE A 79 -14.94 -15.91 5.33
N GLY A 80 -14.46 -14.72 4.93
CA GLY A 80 -15.27 -13.69 4.26
C GLY A 80 -15.20 -12.35 4.99
N THR A 81 -16.32 -11.61 4.99
CA THR A 81 -16.44 -10.29 5.63
C THR A 81 -17.07 -10.32 7.02
N ASP A 82 -17.79 -11.39 7.34
CA ASP A 82 -18.67 -11.44 8.51
C ASP A 82 -17.97 -11.95 9.77
N TYR A 83 -18.66 -11.84 10.91
CA TYR A 83 -18.18 -12.29 12.20
C TYR A 83 -18.49 -13.77 12.39
N ALA A 84 -17.53 -14.52 12.94
CA ALA A 84 -17.68 -15.95 13.23
C ALA A 84 -18.92 -16.23 14.10
N LEU A 85 -19.22 -15.33 15.03
CA LEU A 85 -20.32 -15.49 15.97
C LEU A 85 -21.70 -15.32 15.32
N SER A 86 -21.83 -14.59 14.19
CA SER A 86 -23.10 -14.47 13.47
C SER A 86 -23.63 -15.83 13.00
N PHE A 87 -22.74 -16.72 12.55
CA PHE A 87 -23.08 -18.09 12.17
C PHE A 87 -23.42 -18.99 13.36
N MET A 88 -23.04 -18.61 14.57
CA MET A 88 -23.24 -19.40 15.79
C MET A 88 -24.23 -18.76 16.77
N CYS A 89 -24.90 -17.67 16.38
CA CYS A 89 -25.90 -16.98 17.18
C CYS A 89 -27.29 -17.00 16.52
N GLY A 90 -27.35 -17.32 15.22
CA GLY A 90 -28.59 -17.32 14.43
C GLY A 90 -29.14 -15.93 14.12
N VAL A 91 -28.40 -14.88 14.49
CA VAL A 91 -28.71 -13.45 14.27
C VAL A 91 -27.43 -12.71 13.89
N SER A 92 -27.56 -11.47 13.43
CA SER A 92 -26.41 -10.59 13.16
C SER A 92 -25.59 -10.34 14.43
N ILE A 93 -24.32 -9.96 14.27
CA ILE A 93 -23.42 -9.72 15.42
C ILE A 93 -23.89 -8.56 16.31
N THR A 94 -24.61 -7.59 15.73
CA THR A 94 -25.10 -6.39 16.44
C THR A 94 -26.24 -6.71 17.39
N GLU A 95 -27.01 -7.76 17.09
CA GLU A 95 -28.12 -8.24 17.92
C GLU A 95 -27.75 -9.48 18.75
N CYS A 96 -26.55 -10.02 18.55
CA CYS A 96 -26.07 -11.17 19.30
C CYS A 96 -25.57 -10.75 20.69
N ASP A 97 -26.14 -11.34 21.73
CA ASP A 97 -25.67 -11.26 23.10
C ASP A 97 -25.32 -12.66 23.63
N ILE A 98 -24.76 -12.74 24.84
CA ILE A 98 -24.39 -14.01 25.46
C ILE A 98 -25.61 -14.93 25.68
N SER A 99 -26.78 -14.37 25.98
CA SER A 99 -28.01 -15.13 26.24
C SER A 99 -28.53 -15.80 24.97
N ARG A 100 -28.57 -15.07 23.85
CA ARG A 100 -28.95 -15.58 22.53
C ARG A 100 -27.95 -16.59 22.03
N TRP A 101 -26.65 -16.32 22.20
CA TRP A 101 -25.63 -17.27 21.81
C TRP A 101 -25.76 -18.59 22.58
N PHE A 102 -25.93 -18.54 23.89
CA PHE A 102 -26.16 -19.72 24.70
C PHE A 102 -27.49 -20.43 24.38
N THR A 103 -28.54 -19.68 24.08
CA THR A 103 -29.81 -20.25 23.60
C THR A 103 -29.61 -21.00 22.30
N PHE A 104 -28.84 -20.45 21.36
CA PHE A 104 -28.51 -21.10 20.09
C PHE A 104 -27.70 -22.40 20.33
N LEU A 105 -26.68 -22.35 21.19
CA LEU A 105 -25.86 -23.53 21.53
C LEU A 105 -26.63 -24.60 22.30
N GLY A 106 -27.68 -24.22 23.02
CA GLY A 106 -28.44 -25.08 23.92
C GLY A 106 -29.75 -25.62 23.34
N THR A 107 -30.27 -25.02 22.27
CA THR A 107 -31.51 -25.48 21.65
C THR A 107 -31.23 -26.74 20.83
N TYR A 108 -31.98 -27.82 21.10
CA TYR A 108 -31.86 -29.06 20.35
C TYR A 108 -32.08 -28.81 18.85
N ASN A 109 -31.12 -29.24 18.05
CA ASN A 109 -31.15 -29.12 16.61
C ASN A 109 -30.13 -30.10 16.01
N GLU A 110 -30.64 -31.11 15.31
CA GLU A 110 -29.82 -32.17 14.72
C GLU A 110 -28.93 -31.67 13.59
N ASP A 111 -29.38 -30.68 12.82
CA ASP A 111 -28.67 -30.15 11.65
C ASP A 111 -27.37 -29.44 12.03
N ILE A 112 -27.34 -28.79 13.20
CA ILE A 112 -26.15 -28.11 13.76
C ILE A 112 -25.41 -28.96 14.81
N GLY A 113 -25.90 -30.16 15.10
CA GLY A 113 -25.27 -31.13 15.99
C GLY A 113 -25.45 -30.86 17.49
N VAL A 114 -26.57 -30.25 17.90
CA VAL A 114 -26.94 -30.13 19.33
C VAL A 114 -27.84 -31.33 19.71
N PRO A 115 -27.34 -32.29 20.51
CA PRO A 115 -27.98 -33.60 20.66
C PRO A 115 -29.22 -33.63 21.57
N PHE A 116 -29.35 -32.68 22.49
CA PHE A 116 -30.50 -32.55 23.41
C PHE A 116 -30.55 -31.12 23.98
N HIS A 117 -31.62 -30.74 24.68
CA HIS A 117 -31.79 -29.37 25.14
C HIS A 117 -30.93 -29.06 26.38
N ILE A 118 -30.14 -27.99 26.31
CA ILE A 118 -29.25 -27.51 27.37
C ILE A 118 -29.63 -26.06 27.69
N THR A 119 -30.18 -25.83 28.88
CA THR A 119 -30.48 -24.49 29.37
C THR A 119 -29.28 -23.93 30.10
N PHE A 120 -28.55 -23.01 29.45
CA PHE A 120 -27.44 -22.29 30.08
C PHE A 120 -27.96 -21.21 31.01
N ILE A 121 -27.49 -21.20 32.26
CA ILE A 121 -27.90 -20.24 33.30
C ILE A 121 -26.64 -19.52 33.80
N PRO A 122 -26.38 -18.29 33.31
CA PRO A 122 -25.33 -17.44 33.87
C PRO A 122 -25.69 -17.09 35.33
N THR A 123 -24.83 -17.48 36.26
CA THR A 123 -24.98 -17.18 37.69
C THR A 123 -23.88 -16.23 38.16
N PRO A 124 -24.21 -15.17 38.90
CA PRO A 124 -23.21 -14.27 39.45
C PRO A 124 -22.31 -15.03 40.43
N SER A 125 -21.02 -14.70 40.46
CA SER A 125 -20.10 -15.28 41.42
C SER A 125 -20.44 -14.77 42.83
N LEU A 126 -20.95 -15.65 43.68
CA LEU A 126 -21.06 -15.38 45.11
C LEU A 126 -19.64 -15.45 45.72
N PRO A 127 -19.20 -14.42 46.47
CA PRO A 127 -17.95 -14.49 47.22
C PRO A 127 -17.99 -15.68 48.20
N GLU A 128 -16.91 -16.47 48.27
CA GLU A 128 -16.76 -17.63 49.16
C GLU A 128 -17.02 -17.28 50.65
N ASP A 129 -16.92 -16.00 51.03
CA ASP A 129 -17.09 -15.52 52.40
C ASP A 129 -18.56 -15.36 52.86
N GLN A 130 -19.56 -15.50 51.98
CA GLN A 130 -20.99 -15.31 52.33
C GLN A 130 -21.84 -16.60 52.26
N SER A 131 -21.21 -17.78 52.15
CA SER A 131 -21.93 -19.08 52.09
C SER A 131 -22.69 -19.44 53.38
N ASN A 132 -22.53 -18.68 54.47
CA ASN A 132 -23.10 -19.01 55.77
C ASN A 132 -24.39 -18.24 56.13
N VAL A 133 -24.93 -17.38 55.25
CA VAL A 133 -26.07 -16.50 55.60
C VAL A 133 -27.25 -16.52 54.61
N LEU A 134 -27.28 -17.41 53.61
CA LEU A 134 -28.47 -17.55 52.76
C LEU A 134 -29.24 -18.84 53.09
N ASN A 135 -30.37 -18.63 53.76
CA ASN A 135 -31.38 -19.60 54.16
C ASN A 135 -31.59 -20.76 53.17
N SER A 136 -31.58 -21.96 53.74
CA SER A 136 -31.95 -23.33 53.34
C SER A 136 -32.97 -23.60 52.20
N THR A 137 -32.97 -22.86 51.09
CA THR A 137 -33.72 -23.21 49.85
C THR A 137 -32.93 -23.00 48.56
N ALA A 138 -31.74 -22.42 48.60
CA ALA A 138 -30.85 -22.34 47.44
C ALA A 138 -30.10 -23.66 47.28
N LEU A 139 -30.31 -24.38 46.16
CA LEU A 139 -29.49 -25.52 45.80
C LEU A 139 -28.00 -25.09 45.81
N ASP A 140 -27.13 -25.88 46.47
CA ASP A 140 -25.66 -25.68 46.44
C ASP A 140 -25.16 -25.93 45.02
N ILE A 141 -25.21 -24.87 44.20
CA ILE A 141 -24.76 -24.83 42.81
C ILE A 141 -23.44 -24.08 42.81
N ARG A 142 -22.37 -24.76 42.38
CA ARG A 142 -21.02 -24.20 42.31
C ARG A 142 -20.54 -24.30 40.86
N PRO A 143 -20.68 -23.22 40.07
CA PRO A 143 -20.20 -23.18 38.69
C PRO A 143 -18.70 -23.52 38.58
N PRO A 144 -18.24 -23.99 37.41
CA PRO A 144 -16.82 -24.27 37.18
C PRO A 144 -15.95 -23.04 37.48
N THR A 145 -14.82 -23.25 38.15
CA THR A 145 -13.87 -22.17 38.51
C THR A 145 -12.91 -21.83 37.37
N THR A 146 -13.14 -22.37 36.19
CA THR A 146 -12.25 -22.31 35.03
C THR A 146 -11.89 -20.89 34.60
N ARG A 147 -10.61 -20.68 34.27
CA ARG A 147 -10.09 -19.39 33.86
C ARG A 147 -10.55 -19.04 32.44
N VAL A 148 -11.01 -17.81 32.24
CA VAL A 148 -11.17 -17.20 30.91
C VAL A 148 -9.83 -16.64 30.44
N LEU A 149 -9.51 -16.88 29.18
CA LEU A 149 -8.38 -16.27 28.47
C LEU A 149 -8.88 -15.04 27.69
N LEU A 150 -8.21 -13.90 27.85
CA LEU A 150 -8.53 -12.71 27.05
C LEU A 150 -8.05 -12.89 25.60
N CYS A 151 -8.64 -12.19 24.64
CA CYS A 151 -8.20 -12.27 23.25
C CYS A 151 -6.77 -11.71 23.04
N SER A 152 -6.35 -10.78 23.90
CA SER A 152 -4.99 -10.23 23.92
C SER A 152 -3.96 -11.12 24.62
N GLU A 153 -4.39 -12.17 25.32
CA GLU A 153 -3.51 -13.14 25.98
C GLU A 153 -3.27 -14.35 25.07
N ALA A 154 -2.09 -14.98 25.17
CA ALA A 154 -1.79 -16.22 24.48
C ALA A 154 -2.47 -17.43 25.13
N ALA A 155 -3.01 -18.35 24.31
CA ALA A 155 -3.74 -19.51 24.83
C ALA A 155 -2.87 -20.60 25.48
N TYR A 156 -1.59 -20.67 25.09
CA TYR A 156 -0.63 -21.64 25.60
C TYR A 156 0.74 -20.98 25.77
N PRO A 157 1.62 -21.53 26.64
CA PRO A 157 2.97 -21.02 26.82
C PRO A 157 3.72 -20.97 25.48
N ASN A 158 4.28 -19.80 25.13
CA ASN A 158 4.94 -19.52 23.84
C ASN A 158 4.02 -19.50 22.60
N GLY A 159 2.69 -19.46 22.78
CA GLY A 159 1.75 -19.26 21.68
C GLY A 159 1.58 -17.78 21.31
N PRO A 160 1.09 -17.47 20.10
CA PRO A 160 0.65 -16.13 19.76
C PRO A 160 -0.68 -15.79 20.44
N SER A 161 -0.88 -14.51 20.76
CA SER A 161 -2.20 -13.96 21.06
C SER A 161 -3.02 -13.77 19.77
N CYS A 162 -4.30 -13.42 19.90
CA CYS A 162 -5.14 -13.21 18.72
C CYS A 162 -4.68 -11.99 17.92
N SER A 163 -4.81 -12.06 16.59
CA SER A 163 -4.44 -10.97 15.68
C SER A 163 -5.29 -9.72 15.95
N CYS A 164 -4.75 -8.53 15.66
CA CYS A 164 -5.50 -7.27 15.78
C CYS A 164 -6.79 -7.25 14.93
N GLN A 165 -6.82 -7.97 13.80
CA GLN A 165 -8.01 -8.10 12.96
C GLN A 165 -9.17 -8.84 13.66
N ASP A 166 -8.85 -9.78 14.54
CA ASP A 166 -9.79 -10.63 15.27
C ASP A 166 -9.95 -10.21 16.75
N CYS A 167 -9.15 -9.26 17.23
CA CYS A 167 -9.14 -8.74 18.60
C CYS A 167 -8.58 -7.31 18.64
N PRO A 168 -9.45 -6.28 18.73
CA PRO A 168 -9.02 -4.88 18.80
C PRO A 168 -8.11 -4.57 20.00
N GLN A 169 -8.24 -5.34 21.09
CA GLN A 169 -7.41 -5.19 22.29
C GLN A 169 -5.95 -5.62 22.09
N SER A 170 -5.65 -6.40 21.04
CA SER A 170 -4.29 -6.77 20.65
C SER A 170 -3.60 -5.72 19.78
N CYS A 171 -4.32 -4.69 19.33
CA CYS A 171 -3.79 -3.70 18.40
C CYS A 171 -2.79 -2.75 19.08
N VAL A 172 -1.67 -2.50 18.40
CA VAL A 172 -0.72 -1.45 18.76
C VAL A 172 -1.17 -0.16 18.06
N ALA A 173 -1.03 0.99 18.73
CA ALA A 173 -1.31 2.27 18.11
C ALA A 173 -0.45 2.45 16.83
N GLU A 174 -1.09 2.80 15.72
CA GLU A 174 -0.40 3.01 14.45
C GLU A 174 0.63 4.14 14.57
N SER A 175 1.84 3.91 14.05
CA SER A 175 2.79 5.00 13.83
C SER A 175 2.24 5.94 12.76
N PRO A 176 2.39 7.27 12.90
CA PRO A 176 1.94 8.20 11.88
C PRO A 176 2.59 7.86 10.54
N PHE A 177 1.79 7.86 9.46
CA PHE A 177 2.30 7.62 8.11
C PHE A 177 3.46 8.59 7.82
N PRO A 178 4.57 8.11 7.24
CA PRO A 178 5.64 9.01 6.81
C PRO A 178 5.08 9.92 5.72
N PHE A 179 5.04 11.22 5.99
CA PHE A 179 4.71 12.21 4.97
C PHE A 179 5.80 12.14 3.90
N ILE A 180 5.41 11.83 2.66
CA ILE A 180 6.31 11.90 1.51
C ILE A 180 6.60 13.39 1.28
N VAL A 181 7.70 13.88 1.84
CA VAL A 181 8.20 15.22 1.54
C VAL A 181 8.74 15.16 0.12
N GLN A 182 8.06 15.83 -0.82
CA GLN A 182 8.68 16.11 -2.12
C GLN A 182 9.90 16.97 -1.85
N GLU A 183 11.09 16.41 -2.03
CA GLU A 183 12.33 17.15 -1.86
C GLU A 183 12.39 18.24 -2.93
N GLU A 184 12.19 19.49 -2.52
CA GLU A 184 12.45 20.64 -3.35
C GLU A 184 13.96 20.73 -3.60
N CYS A 185 14.37 21.05 -4.82
CA CYS A 185 15.79 21.21 -5.14
C CYS A 185 16.37 22.36 -4.31
N GLN A 186 17.14 22.01 -3.28
CA GLN A 186 17.85 22.96 -2.42
C GLN A 186 19.35 22.76 -2.55
N VAL A 187 20.08 23.81 -2.92
CA VAL A 187 21.53 23.83 -2.79
C VAL A 187 21.83 24.52 -1.47
N ALA A 188 22.36 23.74 -0.52
CA ALA A 188 22.50 24.13 0.88
C ALA A 188 21.15 24.48 1.54
N SER A 189 20.74 25.75 1.53
CA SER A 189 19.50 26.25 2.15
C SER A 189 18.69 27.17 1.23
N PHE A 190 19.10 27.32 -0.03
CA PHE A 190 18.42 28.15 -1.02
C PHE A 190 17.87 27.29 -2.14
N ASP A 191 16.72 27.70 -2.67
CA ASP A 191 16.11 27.09 -3.86
C ASP A 191 17.08 27.15 -5.05
N CYS A 192 17.28 26.01 -5.72
CA CYS A 192 18.08 25.90 -6.93
C CYS A 192 17.69 26.95 -7.99
N MET A 193 16.39 27.24 -8.15
CA MET A 193 15.91 28.22 -9.13
C MET A 193 16.33 29.65 -8.78
N LEU A 194 16.40 29.98 -7.48
CA LEU A 194 16.89 31.28 -7.01
C LEU A 194 18.39 31.43 -7.31
N ILE A 195 19.19 30.39 -7.07
CA ILE A 195 20.63 30.44 -7.36
C ILE A 195 20.86 30.55 -8.88
N LEU A 196 20.18 29.73 -9.67
CA LEU A 196 20.31 29.75 -11.14
C LEU A 196 19.90 31.11 -11.72
N SER A 197 18.82 31.71 -11.22
CA SER A 197 18.39 33.04 -11.66
C SER A 197 19.36 34.15 -11.25
N LEU A 198 19.98 34.08 -10.06
CA LEU A 198 21.01 35.03 -9.64
C LEU A 198 22.25 34.97 -10.53
N PHE A 199 22.74 33.78 -10.87
CA PHE A 199 23.86 33.63 -11.80
C PHE A 199 23.51 34.10 -13.20
N GLY A 200 22.32 33.77 -13.70
CA GLY A 200 21.84 34.22 -15.01
C GLY A 200 21.74 35.75 -15.11
N PHE A 201 21.10 36.38 -14.12
CA PHE A 201 20.95 37.84 -14.08
C PHE A 201 22.28 38.56 -13.83
N GLY A 202 23.11 38.04 -12.92
CA GLY A 202 24.44 38.57 -12.67
C GLY A 202 25.33 38.55 -13.90
N GLY A 203 25.32 37.44 -14.66
CA GLY A 203 26.03 37.34 -15.94
C GLY A 203 25.55 38.35 -16.98
N LEU A 204 24.23 38.56 -17.07
CA LEU A 204 23.64 39.53 -17.98
C LEU A 204 24.01 40.98 -17.61
N CYS A 205 23.91 41.35 -16.33
CA CYS A 205 24.33 42.67 -15.86
C CYS A 205 25.82 42.90 -16.08
N PHE A 206 26.66 41.90 -15.82
CA PHE A 206 28.09 42.00 -16.10
C PHE A 206 28.37 42.24 -17.58
N ALA A 207 27.72 41.50 -18.48
CA ALA A 207 27.86 41.70 -19.93
C ALA A 207 27.44 43.13 -20.34
N VAL A 208 26.30 43.62 -19.87
CA VAL A 208 25.81 44.96 -20.19
C VAL A 208 26.77 46.04 -19.67
N LEU A 209 27.23 45.92 -18.42
CA LEU A 209 28.19 46.87 -17.85
C LEU A 209 29.53 46.82 -18.57
N PHE A 210 30.01 45.63 -18.92
CA PHE A 210 31.24 45.45 -19.69
C PHE A 210 31.14 46.14 -21.06
N PHE A 211 30.06 45.89 -21.82
CA PHE A 211 29.84 46.54 -23.11
C PHE A 211 29.60 48.05 -23.00
N ALA A 212 28.90 48.52 -21.96
CA ALA A 212 28.69 49.95 -21.72
C ALA A 212 29.99 50.66 -21.32
N MET A 213 30.84 50.03 -20.49
CA MET A 213 32.17 50.55 -20.13
C MET A 213 33.09 50.57 -21.34
N MET A 214 33.08 49.52 -22.16
CA MET A 214 33.82 49.47 -23.42
C MET A 214 33.33 50.56 -24.40
N TYR A 215 32.01 50.76 -24.51
CA TYR A 215 31.45 51.84 -25.33
C TYR A 215 31.85 53.22 -24.81
N HIS A 216 31.82 53.44 -23.48
CA HIS A 216 32.26 54.69 -22.88
C HIS A 216 33.77 54.92 -23.00
N SER A 217 34.62 53.89 -22.88
CA SER A 217 36.06 54.04 -23.09
C SER A 217 36.39 54.35 -24.54
N LEU A 218 35.72 53.69 -25.50
CA LEU A 218 35.85 53.98 -26.92
C LEU A 218 35.36 55.39 -27.26
N LYS A 219 34.19 55.80 -26.73
CA LYS A 219 33.63 57.15 -26.98
C LYS A 219 34.46 58.26 -26.31
N ARG A 220 34.96 58.03 -25.09
CA ARG A 220 35.85 58.99 -24.39
C ARG A 220 37.17 59.18 -25.14
N ASN A 221 37.66 58.16 -25.84
CA ASN A 221 38.80 58.30 -26.75
C ASN A 221 38.44 59.07 -28.04
N GLN A 222 37.20 59.00 -28.53
CA GLN A 222 36.74 59.79 -29.69
C GLN A 222 36.48 61.27 -29.37
N ASP A 223 35.87 61.58 -28.23
CA ASP A 223 35.59 62.98 -27.82
C ASP A 223 36.86 63.75 -27.41
N GLY A 224 38.04 63.12 -27.44
CA GLY A 224 39.35 63.73 -27.27
C GLY A 224 40.10 64.06 -28.58
N GLY A 225 39.50 63.80 -29.75
CA GLY A 225 40.13 64.00 -31.05
C GLY A 225 39.26 64.78 -32.03
N ASP A 226 39.12 66.09 -31.82
CA ASP A 226 38.70 67.03 -32.88
C ASP A 226 39.90 67.89 -33.31
N LEU A 227 40.05 68.01 -34.63
CA LEU A 227 41.27 68.44 -35.29
C LEU A 227 41.26 69.96 -35.49
N SER A 228 41.87 70.73 -34.59
CA SER A 228 42.36 72.08 -34.95
C SER A 228 43.51 72.57 -34.06
N ASP A 229 44.68 72.70 -34.70
CA ASP A 229 45.79 73.64 -34.45
C ASP A 229 46.87 73.38 -33.36
N PHE A 230 48.11 73.24 -33.85
CA PHE A 230 49.44 73.47 -33.25
C PHE A 230 50.00 72.58 -32.09
N LYS A 231 50.91 71.65 -32.48
CA LYS A 231 52.25 71.22 -31.92
C LYS A 231 52.65 71.61 -30.46
N PRO A 232 53.62 70.89 -29.83
CA PRO A 232 53.75 69.48 -29.42
C PRO A 232 53.97 69.31 -27.88
N ALA A 233 54.17 68.05 -27.46
CA ALA A 233 55.00 67.58 -26.34
C ALA A 233 54.27 67.07 -25.09
N GLY A 234 54.45 65.76 -24.85
CA GLY A 234 54.81 65.25 -23.53
C GLY A 234 53.76 64.40 -22.82
N GLY A 235 53.82 63.08 -23.03
CA GLY A 235 53.67 62.15 -21.89
C GLY A 235 52.62 61.04 -22.00
N THR A 236 53.07 59.91 -22.55
CA THR A 236 52.88 58.55 -22.00
C THR A 236 51.47 57.99 -21.81
N LEU A 237 50.89 57.42 -22.87
CA LEU A 237 50.28 56.08 -22.93
C LEU A 237 50.39 55.60 -24.39
N ASP A 238 50.81 54.35 -24.60
CA ASP A 238 51.42 53.87 -25.84
C ASP A 238 50.36 53.59 -26.94
N ASP A 239 50.36 54.39 -28.02
CA ASP A 239 49.56 54.19 -29.25
C ASP A 239 49.85 52.83 -29.95
N ALA A 240 50.90 52.12 -29.52
CA ALA A 240 51.32 50.83 -30.05
C ALA A 240 50.29 49.70 -29.82
N ASP A 241 49.56 49.70 -28.69
CA ASP A 241 48.64 48.61 -28.34
C ASP A 241 47.26 48.73 -29.00
N LEU A 242 46.77 49.94 -29.26
CA LEU A 242 45.57 50.20 -30.08
C LEU A 242 45.88 49.92 -31.56
N GLY A 243 47.07 50.30 -32.02
CA GLY A 243 47.59 49.88 -33.31
C GLY A 243 47.70 48.37 -33.44
N ALA A 244 48.07 47.63 -32.39
CA ALA A 244 48.21 46.16 -32.43
C ALA A 244 46.89 45.40 -32.68
N ILE A 245 45.76 45.88 -32.14
CA ILE A 245 44.44 45.25 -32.34
C ILE A 245 43.85 45.63 -33.70
N ASP A 246 43.97 46.89 -34.11
CA ASP A 246 43.51 47.33 -35.44
C ASP A 246 44.40 46.76 -36.57
N THR A 247 45.70 46.60 -36.32
CA THR A 247 46.62 45.91 -37.24
C THR A 247 46.35 44.41 -37.27
N LEU A 248 46.00 43.77 -36.15
CA LEU A 248 45.57 42.37 -36.15
C LEU A 248 44.24 42.17 -36.88
N GLY A 249 43.26 43.06 -36.66
CA GLY A 249 41.96 43.04 -37.33
C GLY A 249 42.11 43.19 -38.85
N SER A 250 42.86 44.21 -39.28
CA SER A 250 43.15 44.44 -40.71
C SER A 250 44.04 43.35 -41.32
N TRP A 251 44.95 42.74 -40.55
CA TRP A 251 45.72 41.58 -40.99
C TRP A 251 44.83 40.35 -41.18
N ILE A 252 43.95 40.03 -40.23
CA ILE A 252 42.98 38.92 -40.36
C ILE A 252 42.06 39.17 -41.55
N GLU A 253 41.55 40.40 -41.71
CA GLU A 253 40.69 40.78 -42.83
C GLU A 253 41.41 40.60 -44.17
N SER A 254 42.64 41.12 -44.28
CA SER A 254 43.45 40.97 -45.49
C SER A 254 43.81 39.51 -45.78
N GLN A 255 44.14 38.70 -44.75
CA GLN A 255 44.40 37.28 -44.94
C GLN A 255 43.15 36.51 -45.36
N LEU A 256 42.00 36.81 -44.76
CA LEU A 256 40.74 36.18 -45.12
C LEU A 256 40.31 36.56 -46.53
N GLU A 257 40.51 37.83 -46.93
CA GLU A 257 40.29 38.29 -48.29
C GLU A 257 41.20 37.55 -49.28
N LEU A 258 42.50 37.44 -48.99
CA LEU A 258 43.45 36.72 -49.84
C LEU A 258 43.12 35.23 -49.97
N VAL A 259 42.79 34.56 -48.86
CA VAL A 259 42.44 33.13 -48.84
C VAL A 259 41.12 32.89 -49.56
N CYS A 260 40.09 33.71 -49.31
CA CYS A 260 38.81 33.63 -50.01
C CYS A 260 38.95 33.95 -51.49
N ALA A 261 39.77 34.94 -51.87
CA ALA A 261 40.05 35.27 -53.26
C ALA A 261 40.80 34.14 -53.96
N HIS A 262 41.78 33.51 -53.29
CA HIS A 262 42.51 32.36 -53.83
C HIS A 262 41.61 31.13 -53.99
N TYR A 263 40.79 30.84 -52.98
CA TYR A 263 39.81 29.74 -53.03
C TYR A 263 38.73 30.00 -54.10
N GLY A 264 38.22 31.23 -54.18
CA GLY A 264 37.28 31.65 -55.23
C GLY A 264 37.89 31.52 -56.63
N GLN A 265 39.15 31.93 -56.79
CA GLN A 265 39.88 31.78 -58.05
C GLN A 265 40.06 30.30 -58.44
N LEU A 266 40.32 29.41 -57.47
CA LEU A 266 40.35 27.96 -57.68
C LEU A 266 38.99 27.42 -58.15
N CYS A 267 37.90 27.84 -57.52
CA CYS A 267 36.53 27.48 -57.88
C CYS A 267 36.15 27.92 -59.30
N VAL A 268 36.56 29.12 -59.73
CA VAL A 268 36.27 29.64 -61.07
C VAL A 268 37.16 29.00 -62.15
N LYS A 269 38.44 28.74 -61.87
CA LYS A 269 39.38 28.12 -62.83
C LYS A 269 39.09 26.64 -63.07
N HIS A 270 38.67 25.90 -62.04
CA HIS A 270 38.42 24.45 -62.11
C HIS A 270 37.08 24.03 -61.48
N PRO A 271 35.94 24.52 -61.99
CA PRO A 271 34.63 24.30 -61.38
C PRO A 271 34.24 22.82 -61.30
N LEU A 272 34.54 22.05 -62.35
CA LEU A 272 34.22 20.61 -62.39
C LEU A 272 35.04 19.79 -61.38
N ALA A 273 36.31 20.14 -61.16
CA ALA A 273 37.18 19.42 -60.23
C ALA A 273 36.76 19.67 -58.78
N VAL A 274 36.45 20.93 -58.43
CA VAL A 274 35.96 21.30 -57.09
C VAL A 274 34.60 20.65 -56.81
N PHE A 275 33.68 20.68 -57.78
CA PHE A 275 32.38 20.02 -57.63
C PHE A 275 32.53 18.50 -57.46
N ALA A 276 33.32 17.83 -58.30
CA ALA A 276 33.56 16.39 -58.20
C ALA A 276 34.19 16.00 -56.86
N PHE A 277 35.17 16.78 -56.37
CA PHE A 277 35.79 16.57 -55.07
C PHE A 277 34.79 16.75 -53.92
N GLY A 278 33.98 17.82 -53.95
CA GLY A 278 32.94 18.06 -52.96
C GLY A 278 31.86 16.98 -52.94
N THR A 279 31.40 16.54 -54.12
CA THR A 279 30.45 15.42 -54.25
C THR A 279 31.06 14.11 -53.75
N LEU A 280 32.33 13.83 -54.06
CA LEU A 280 33.04 12.63 -53.57
C LEU A 280 33.07 12.61 -52.03
N ILE A 281 33.45 13.72 -51.39
CA ILE A 281 33.46 13.83 -49.93
C ILE A 281 32.03 13.68 -49.38
N ALA A 282 31.05 14.36 -49.96
CA ALA A 282 29.67 14.28 -49.51
C ALA A 282 29.11 12.86 -49.60
N VAL A 283 29.41 12.11 -50.67
CA VAL A 283 29.00 10.71 -50.84
C VAL A 283 29.73 9.80 -49.85
N LEU A 284 31.04 10.00 -49.63
CA LEU A 284 31.80 9.24 -48.64
C LEU A 284 31.25 9.46 -47.23
N CYS A 285 30.97 10.70 -46.82
CA CYS A 285 30.36 11.00 -45.52
C CYS A 285 28.93 10.46 -45.41
N SER A 286 28.15 10.54 -46.49
CA SER A 286 26.77 10.04 -46.53
C SER A 286 26.68 8.51 -46.54
N SER A 287 27.74 7.81 -46.97
CA SER A 287 27.78 6.34 -46.96
C SER A 287 27.59 5.74 -45.56
N GLY A 288 27.96 6.49 -44.51
CA GLY A 288 27.73 6.11 -43.11
C GLY A 288 26.25 5.92 -42.75
N MET A 289 25.32 6.53 -43.49
CA MET A 289 23.88 6.33 -43.29
C MET A 289 23.44 4.88 -43.53
N LEU A 290 24.17 4.11 -44.35
CA LEU A 290 23.89 2.69 -44.57
C LEU A 290 24.10 1.84 -43.30
N PHE A 291 24.84 2.35 -42.30
CA PHE A 291 25.15 1.65 -41.06
C PHE A 291 24.42 2.22 -39.83
N VAL A 292 23.53 3.20 -40.02
CA VAL A 292 22.78 3.81 -38.92
C VAL A 292 21.83 2.77 -38.30
N ARG A 293 21.86 2.67 -36.97
CA ARG A 293 20.95 1.84 -36.18
C ARG A 293 20.09 2.74 -35.30
N PHE A 294 18.78 2.53 -35.35
CA PHE A 294 17.83 3.24 -34.51
C PHE A 294 17.47 2.38 -33.29
N THR A 295 17.66 2.92 -32.10
CA THR A 295 17.20 2.30 -30.85
C THR A 295 15.73 2.67 -30.62
N THR A 296 14.86 1.66 -30.59
CA THR A 296 13.41 1.83 -30.35
C THR A 296 12.96 1.35 -28.98
N ASP A 297 13.85 0.68 -28.22
CA ASP A 297 13.54 0.23 -26.86
C ASP A 297 13.49 1.45 -25.93
N PRO A 298 12.31 1.77 -25.34
CA PRO A 298 12.19 2.90 -24.43
C PRO A 298 13.11 2.76 -23.22
N VAL A 299 13.39 1.54 -22.75
CA VAL A 299 14.23 1.39 -21.56
C VAL A 299 15.68 1.75 -21.88
N GLU A 300 16.17 1.47 -23.08
CA GLU A 300 17.50 1.91 -23.52
C GLU A 300 17.55 3.43 -23.78
N LEU A 301 16.43 4.02 -24.21
CA LEU A 301 16.36 5.46 -24.46
C LEU A 301 16.27 6.30 -23.18
N TRP A 302 15.51 5.83 -22.19
CA TRP A 302 15.16 6.59 -20.99
C TRP A 302 15.96 6.20 -19.74
N SER A 303 16.79 5.17 -19.79
CA SER A 303 17.63 4.78 -18.66
C SER A 303 19.10 4.66 -19.06
N SER A 304 19.98 5.25 -18.26
CA SER A 304 21.41 5.07 -18.46
C SER A 304 21.81 3.64 -18.09
N ARG A 305 22.73 3.06 -18.86
CA ARG A 305 23.20 1.68 -18.67
C ARG A 305 23.85 1.45 -17.30
N THR A 306 24.37 2.51 -16.68
CA THR A 306 25.04 2.47 -15.37
C THR A 306 24.16 2.98 -14.22
N SER A 307 22.88 3.30 -14.48
CA SER A 307 21.96 3.71 -13.41
C SER A 307 21.73 2.58 -12.42
N ARG A 308 21.51 2.95 -11.15
CA ARG A 308 21.14 2.01 -10.09
C ARG A 308 19.90 1.18 -10.48
N ALA A 309 18.87 1.83 -11.03
CA ALA A 309 17.66 1.17 -11.47
C ALA A 309 17.91 0.10 -12.55
N ARG A 310 18.86 0.33 -13.48
CA ARG A 310 19.25 -0.67 -14.49
C ARG A 310 19.99 -1.86 -13.86
N GLY A 311 20.82 -1.61 -12.85
CA GLY A 311 21.49 -2.65 -12.08
C GLY A 311 20.52 -3.53 -11.29
N GLU A 312 19.57 -2.91 -10.58
CA GLU A 312 18.51 -3.61 -9.85
C GLU A 312 17.61 -4.41 -10.79
N LYS A 313 17.26 -3.85 -11.96
CA LYS A 313 16.51 -4.58 -12.99
C LYS A 313 17.29 -5.79 -13.51
N TYR A 314 18.58 -5.66 -13.81
CA TYR A 314 19.39 -6.76 -14.31
C TYR A 314 19.46 -7.90 -13.30
N PHE A 315 19.67 -7.57 -12.02
CA PHE A 315 19.65 -8.55 -10.93
C PHE A 315 18.28 -9.25 -10.82
N PHE A 316 17.18 -8.50 -10.85
CA PHE A 316 15.85 -9.08 -10.80
C PHE A 316 15.58 -10.02 -11.99
N ASP A 317 15.88 -9.56 -13.21
CA ASP A 317 15.66 -10.33 -14.42
C ASP A 317 16.52 -11.61 -14.47
N SER A 318 17.72 -11.61 -13.86
CA SER A 318 18.61 -12.79 -13.83
C SER A 318 18.19 -13.83 -12.79
N GLU A 319 17.75 -13.39 -11.61
CA GLU A 319 17.39 -14.30 -10.50
C GLU A 319 15.95 -14.82 -10.62
N PHE A 320 15.02 -13.97 -11.07
CA PHE A 320 13.58 -14.27 -11.11
C PHE A 320 13.01 -14.42 -12.52
N GLY A 321 13.81 -14.11 -13.54
CA GLY A 321 13.34 -13.98 -14.92
C GLY A 321 12.74 -12.58 -15.19
N PRO A 322 12.59 -12.20 -16.47
CA PRO A 322 12.02 -10.92 -16.83
C PRO A 322 10.57 -10.82 -16.41
N PHE A 323 10.14 -9.62 -16.02
CA PHE A 323 8.74 -9.35 -15.72
C PHE A 323 7.83 -9.66 -16.94
N TYR A 324 6.66 -10.25 -16.69
CA TYR A 324 5.72 -10.62 -17.75
C TYR A 324 5.15 -9.37 -18.46
N ARG A 325 4.73 -9.53 -19.72
CA ARG A 325 4.05 -8.48 -20.46
C ARG A 325 2.55 -8.50 -20.14
N MET A 326 2.01 -7.36 -19.73
CA MET A 326 0.59 -7.21 -19.40
C MET A 326 -0.20 -6.66 -20.58
N GLU A 327 -1.25 -7.38 -20.95
CA GLU A 327 -2.28 -6.92 -21.89
C GLU A 327 -3.58 -6.73 -21.09
N GLN A 328 -3.95 -5.48 -20.77
CA GLN A 328 -5.11 -5.17 -19.93
C GLN A 328 -6.30 -4.71 -20.78
N LEU A 329 -7.47 -5.30 -20.52
CA LEU A 329 -8.74 -4.93 -21.13
C LEU A 329 -9.71 -4.46 -20.06
N ILE A 330 -10.05 -3.17 -20.08
CA ILE A 330 -11.00 -2.56 -19.14
C ILE A 330 -12.34 -2.42 -19.84
N MET A 331 -13.29 -3.29 -19.48
CA MET A 331 -14.66 -3.23 -19.98
C MET A 331 -15.60 -2.70 -18.90
N TYR A 332 -16.56 -1.88 -19.30
CA TYR A 332 -17.62 -1.41 -18.41
C TYR A 332 -18.97 -1.43 -19.14
N PRO A 333 -20.06 -1.76 -18.44
CA PRO A 333 -21.39 -1.79 -19.03
C PRO A 333 -21.90 -0.37 -19.31
N ARG A 334 -22.76 -0.21 -20.30
CA ARG A 334 -23.41 1.10 -20.57
C ARG A 334 -24.43 1.46 -19.50
N ASP A 335 -25.18 0.47 -19.01
CA ASP A 335 -26.06 0.64 -17.86
C ASP A 335 -25.23 0.61 -16.58
N GLN A 336 -25.29 1.68 -15.80
CA GLN A 336 -24.53 1.86 -14.56
C GLN A 336 -25.39 1.65 -13.29
N SER A 337 -26.62 1.18 -13.45
CA SER A 337 -27.52 0.95 -12.31
C SER A 337 -27.11 -0.27 -11.49
N PHE A 338 -27.11 -0.10 -10.16
CA PHE A 338 -26.95 -1.18 -9.19
C PHE A 338 -28.26 -1.96 -9.04
N TRP A 339 -28.19 -3.23 -8.68
CA TRP A 339 -29.37 -4.01 -8.32
C TRP A 339 -29.17 -4.74 -6.99
N LEU A 340 -30.30 -4.96 -6.32
CA LEU A 340 -30.38 -5.64 -5.03
C LEU A 340 -30.23 -7.15 -5.20
N HIS A 341 -29.55 -7.77 -4.25
CA HIS A 341 -29.50 -9.22 -4.10
C HIS A 341 -29.56 -9.58 -2.62
N GLU A 342 -29.98 -10.82 -2.32
CA GLU A 342 -29.81 -11.40 -0.99
C GLU A 342 -28.31 -11.57 -0.72
N ASN A 343 -27.80 -10.93 0.33
CA ASN A 343 -26.38 -10.99 0.65
C ASN A 343 -26.07 -12.39 1.21
N GLN A 344 -25.22 -13.13 0.49
CA GLN A 344 -24.79 -14.47 0.91
C GLN A 344 -23.75 -14.42 2.04
N SER A 345 -23.09 -13.28 2.21
CA SER A 345 -22.09 -13.06 3.27
C SER A 345 -22.76 -12.70 4.58
N ASP A 346 -23.74 -11.78 4.53
CA ASP A 346 -24.58 -11.36 5.66
C ASP A 346 -26.04 -11.70 5.35
N LEU A 347 -26.54 -12.79 5.93
CA LEU A 347 -27.91 -13.26 5.70
C LEU A 347 -28.98 -12.25 6.12
N PHE A 348 -28.62 -11.20 6.87
CA PHE A 348 -29.55 -10.27 7.48
C PHE A 348 -29.59 -8.90 6.79
N GLU A 349 -28.74 -8.65 5.79
CA GLU A 349 -28.73 -7.40 5.00
C GLU A 349 -28.90 -7.64 3.49
N LEU A 350 -29.50 -6.68 2.78
CA LEU A 350 -29.56 -6.70 1.32
C LEU A 350 -28.26 -6.14 0.74
N GLY A 351 -27.64 -6.89 -0.18
CA GLY A 351 -26.44 -6.47 -0.88
C GLY A 351 -26.76 -5.75 -2.20
N PHE A 352 -25.81 -4.94 -2.68
CA PHE A 352 -25.87 -4.32 -4.00
C PHE A 352 -24.75 -4.83 -4.88
N TYR A 353 -25.09 -5.38 -6.04
CA TYR A 353 -24.09 -5.68 -7.06
C TYR A 353 -23.92 -4.50 -8.01
N GLY A 354 -22.66 -4.23 -8.35
CA GLY A 354 -22.30 -3.26 -9.37
C GLY A 354 -22.67 -3.75 -10.77
N PRO A 355 -22.98 -2.83 -11.70
CA PRO A 355 -23.49 -3.11 -13.05
C PRO A 355 -22.63 -4.10 -13.86
N ALA A 356 -21.31 -4.14 -13.60
CA ALA A 356 -20.37 -5.04 -14.28
C ALA A 356 -20.60 -6.53 -13.93
N LEU A 357 -21.33 -6.84 -12.87
CA LEU A 357 -21.65 -8.23 -12.50
C LEU A 357 -22.98 -8.70 -13.12
N ARG A 358 -23.62 -7.90 -13.99
CA ARG A 358 -24.86 -8.30 -14.65
C ARG A 358 -24.59 -9.48 -15.55
N LYS A 359 -25.43 -10.52 -15.45
CA LYS A 359 -25.29 -11.74 -16.24
C LYS A 359 -25.14 -11.46 -17.74
N ALA A 360 -25.96 -10.57 -18.31
CA ALA A 360 -25.88 -10.23 -19.73
C ALA A 360 -24.52 -9.63 -20.11
N PHE A 361 -24.01 -8.68 -19.31
CA PHE A 361 -22.70 -8.08 -19.54
C PHE A 361 -21.57 -9.11 -19.40
N LEU A 362 -21.61 -9.97 -18.38
CA LEU A 362 -20.61 -11.03 -18.21
C LEU A 362 -20.63 -12.04 -19.38
N GLN A 363 -21.81 -12.35 -19.92
CA GLN A 363 -21.94 -13.20 -21.10
C GLN A 363 -21.33 -12.54 -22.34
N ASP A 364 -21.55 -11.24 -22.54
CA ASP A 364 -20.96 -10.48 -23.65
C ASP A 364 -19.44 -10.31 -23.51
N VAL A 365 -18.91 -10.25 -22.29
CA VAL A 365 -17.46 -10.20 -22.02
C VAL A 365 -16.78 -11.54 -22.30
N LEU A 366 -17.50 -12.66 -22.11
CA LEU A 366 -16.99 -14.02 -22.30
C LEU A 366 -17.13 -14.51 -23.76
N SER A 367 -18.04 -13.94 -24.54
CA SER A 367 -18.25 -14.26 -25.97
C SER A 367 -17.20 -13.61 -26.85
#